data_AF-A0A849YS69-F1
#
_entry.id   AF-A0A849YS69-F1
#
_cell.length_a   1.000
_cell.length_b   1.000
_cell.length_c   1.000
_cell.angle_alpha   90.00
_cell.angle_beta   90.00
_cell.angle_gamma   90.00
#
_symmetry.space_group_name_H-M   'P 1'
#
loop_
_entity.id
_entity.type
_entity.pdbx_description
1 polymer ?
#
loop_
_entity_poly.entity_id
_entity_poly.type
_entity_poly.pdbx_seq_one_letter_code
_entity_poly.pdbx_strand_id
1 'polypeptide(L)'
;MRIAYLVKRSGWQAFAELKQEDRIRRLYAKGDPTARRLRAAHEAHLTTVEETLDAFHSLGVKAVKIGPRTKDLTRDRFDLVVSIGGDGTLLRASHRVSDVPVVGINSDPRTSVGFFCGIC
;
A
#
# COMPACT_ATOMS: atom_id res chain seq x y z
N MET A 1 -11.68 -0.49 18.51
CA MET A 1 -11.07 -1.31 17.45
C MET A 1 -9.66 -0.81 17.15
N ARG A 2 -8.65 -1.69 17.21
CA ARG A 2 -7.25 -1.42 16.85
C ARG A 2 -6.95 -2.09 15.51
N ILE A 3 -6.48 -1.32 14.55
CA ILE A 3 -6.17 -1.79 13.20
C ILE A 3 -4.67 -1.65 12.97
N ALA A 4 -4.02 -2.71 12.51
CA ALA A 4 -2.68 -2.61 11.94
C ALA A 4 -2.81 -2.35 10.44
N TYR A 5 -2.06 -1.40 9.88
CA TYR A 5 -2.05 -1.20 8.44
C TYR A 5 -0.65 -1.14 7.87
N LEU A 6 -0.46 -1.70 6.67
CA LEU A 6 0.79 -1.64 5.94
C LEU A 6 0.58 -1.00 4.56
N VAL A 7 1.56 -0.21 4.16
CA VAL A 7 1.52 0.53 2.88
C VAL A 7 2.68 0.07 2.02
N LYS A 8 2.37 -0.35 0.79
CA LYS A 8 3.37 -0.69 -0.22
C LYS A 8 4.22 0.55 -0.54
N ARG A 9 5.52 0.38 -0.75
CA ARG A 9 6.32 1.41 -1.43
C ARG A 9 5.97 1.46 -2.91
N SER A 10 5.65 2.64 -3.43
CA SER A 10 5.38 2.78 -4.86
C SER A 10 6.65 2.55 -5.67
N GLY A 11 6.52 2.13 -6.94
CA GLY A 11 7.68 2.00 -7.82
C GLY A 11 8.45 3.32 -7.94
N TRP A 12 7.74 4.45 -8.01
CA TRP A 12 8.33 5.79 -8.02
C TRP A 12 9.21 6.05 -6.79
N GLN A 13 8.73 5.71 -5.58
CA GLN A 13 9.52 5.84 -4.35
C GLN A 13 10.75 4.94 -4.35
N ALA A 14 10.62 3.70 -4.84
CA ALA A 14 11.76 2.79 -4.94
C ALA A 14 12.85 3.33 -5.88
N PHE A 15 12.49 3.97 -7.00
CA PHE A 15 13.47 4.61 -7.89
C PHE A 15 14.11 5.86 -7.30
N ALA A 16 13.37 6.63 -6.49
CA ALA A 16 13.92 7.79 -5.78
C ALA A 16 15.00 7.37 -4.76
N GLU A 17 14.76 6.30 -3.99
CA GLU A 17 15.71 5.79 -2.99
C GLU A 17 16.99 5.18 -3.60
N LEU A 18 16.91 4.62 -4.80
CA LEU A 18 18.04 3.93 -5.47
C LEU A 18 19.06 4.90 -6.13
N LYS A 19 19.05 6.19 -5.79
CA LYS A 19 19.82 7.25 -6.49
C LYS A 19 19.56 7.32 -8.00
N GLN A 20 18.46 6.72 -8.48
CA GLN A 20 17.99 6.83 -9.86
C GLN A 20 16.94 7.94 -10.03
N GLU A 21 16.78 8.76 -8.99
CA GLU A 21 15.86 9.90 -8.98
C GLU A 21 16.08 10.83 -10.16
N ASP A 22 17.34 11.15 -10.45
CA ASP A 22 17.69 12.00 -11.58
C ASP A 22 17.31 11.39 -12.93
N ARG A 23 17.46 10.07 -13.08
CA ARG A 23 17.11 9.37 -14.31
C ARG A 23 15.60 9.39 -14.53
N ILE A 24 14.81 9.10 -13.50
CA ILE A 24 13.35 9.01 -13.64
C ILE A 24 12.70 10.38 -13.77
N ARG A 25 13.22 11.40 -13.06
CA ARG A 25 12.81 12.80 -13.22
C ARG A 25 13.13 13.31 -14.63
N ARG A 26 14.30 12.98 -15.18
CA ARG A 26 14.66 13.32 -16.57
C ARG A 26 13.74 12.64 -17.59
N LEU A 27 13.44 11.36 -17.41
CA LEU A 27 12.50 10.65 -18.29
C LEU A 27 11.09 11.24 -18.22
N TYR A 28 10.61 11.57 -17.02
CA TYR A 28 9.34 12.23 -16.82
C TYR A 28 9.29 13.62 -17.49
N ALA A 29 10.34 14.44 -17.31
CA ALA A 29 10.47 15.75 -17.94
C ALA A 29 10.51 15.67 -19.48
N LYS A 30 11.10 14.61 -20.04
CA LYS A 30 11.10 14.31 -21.48
C LYS A 30 9.78 13.76 -22.01
N GLY A 31 8.79 13.59 -21.14
CA GLY A 31 7.48 13.05 -21.52
C GLY A 31 7.45 11.56 -21.80
N ASP A 32 8.43 10.80 -21.30
CA ASP A 32 8.50 9.36 -21.49
C ASP A 32 7.21 8.67 -21.01
N PRO A 33 6.52 7.89 -21.86
CA PRO A 33 5.25 7.26 -21.52
C PRO A 33 5.32 6.34 -20.29
N THR A 34 6.45 5.66 -20.09
CA THR A 34 6.65 4.74 -18.97
C THR A 34 6.81 5.52 -17.66
N ALA A 35 7.63 6.58 -17.67
CA ALA A 35 7.80 7.45 -16.52
C ALA A 35 6.48 8.17 -16.13
N ARG A 36 5.69 8.61 -17.13
CA ARG A 36 4.36 9.19 -16.90
C ARG A 36 3.40 8.19 -16.26
N ARG A 37 3.33 6.96 -16.79
CA ARG A 37 2.47 5.90 -16.22
C ARG A 37 2.88 5.57 -14.78
N LEU A 38 4.18 5.48 -14.52
CA LEU A 38 4.70 5.22 -13.17
C LEU A 38 4.34 6.35 -12.19
N ARG A 39 4.46 7.61 -12.62
CA ARG A 39 4.07 8.77 -11.81
C ARG A 39 2.57 8.75 -11.51
N ALA A 40 1.75 8.52 -12.52
CA ALA A 40 0.29 8.47 -12.36
C ALA A 40 -0.15 7.30 -11.45
N ALA A 41 0.55 6.16 -11.49
CA ALA A 41 0.31 5.04 -10.57
C ALA A 41 0.73 5.40 -9.13
N HIS A 42 1.82 6.14 -8.96
CA HIS A 42 2.23 6.64 -7.65
C HIS A 42 1.22 7.62 -7.05
N GLU A 43 0.71 8.56 -7.84
CA GLU A 43 -0.29 9.53 -7.40
C GLU A 43 -1.60 8.84 -7.00
N ALA A 44 -2.11 7.93 -7.83
CA ALA A 44 -3.29 7.12 -7.49
C ALA A 44 -3.08 6.34 -6.17
N HIS A 45 -1.90 5.76 -5.98
CA HIS A 45 -1.58 5.06 -4.74
C HIS A 45 -1.61 5.98 -3.51
N LEU A 46 -1.11 7.22 -3.63
CA LEU A 46 -1.16 8.18 -2.53
C LEU A 46 -2.59 8.57 -2.19
N THR A 47 -3.44 8.81 -3.20
CA THR A 47 -4.86 9.09 -3.00
C THR A 47 -5.56 7.95 -2.26
N THR A 48 -5.37 6.69 -2.66
CA THR A 48 -5.95 5.54 -1.95
C THR A 48 -5.47 5.45 -0.49
N VAL A 49 -4.20 5.75 -0.23
CA VAL A 49 -3.67 5.78 1.14
C VAL A 49 -4.36 6.86 1.97
N GLU A 50 -4.52 8.06 1.41
CA GLU A 50 -5.21 9.18 2.07
C GLU A 50 -6.67 8.83 2.38
N GLU A 51 -7.42 8.36 1.40
CA GLU A 51 -8.81 7.91 1.57
C GLU A 51 -8.96 6.81 2.64
N THR A 52 -8.01 5.88 2.69
CA THR A 52 -8.01 4.82 3.72
C THR A 52 -7.79 5.40 5.12
N LEU A 53 -6.89 6.37 5.27
CA LEU A 53 -6.62 7.01 6.55
C LEU A 53 -7.81 7.87 7.00
N ASP A 54 -8.46 8.55 6.07
CA ASP A 54 -9.68 9.32 6.33
C ASP A 54 -10.83 8.41 6.76
N ALA A 55 -10.97 7.23 6.14
CA ALA A 55 -11.91 6.22 6.56
C ALA A 55 -11.62 5.71 7.98
N PHE A 56 -10.35 5.45 8.32
CA PHE A 56 -9.96 5.08 9.68
C PHE A 56 -10.34 6.16 10.70
N HIS A 57 -10.06 7.43 10.39
CA HIS A 57 -10.42 8.55 11.24
C HIS A 57 -11.93 8.67 11.42
N SER A 58 -12.69 8.59 10.33
CA SER A 58 -14.16 8.68 10.33
C SER A 58 -14.82 7.53 11.10
N LEU A 59 -14.22 6.35 11.08
CA LEU A 59 -14.68 5.17 11.83
C LEU A 59 -14.18 5.17 13.30
N GLY A 60 -13.37 6.15 13.72
CA GLY A 60 -12.87 6.27 15.09
C GLY A 60 -11.94 5.12 15.51
N VAL A 61 -11.25 4.50 14.56
CA VAL A 61 -10.40 3.32 14.82
C VAL A 61 -8.99 3.75 15.24
N LYS A 62 -8.35 2.96 16.09
CA LYS A 62 -6.94 3.17 16.45
C LYS A 62 -6.05 2.48 15.41
N ALA A 63 -5.71 3.20 14.34
CA ALA A 63 -4.87 2.71 13.27
C ALA A 63 -3.37 2.84 13.59
N VAL A 64 -2.61 1.77 13.42
CA VAL A 64 -1.16 1.72 13.66
C VAL A 64 -0.45 1.28 12.38
N LYS A 65 0.46 2.12 11.87
CA LYS A 65 1.28 1.79 10.70
C LYS A 65 2.32 0.74 11.10
N ILE A 66 2.34 -0.38 10.39
CA ILE A 66 3.34 -1.43 10.58
C ILE A 66 4.29 -1.51 9.39
N GLY A 67 5.51 -1.96 9.67
CA GLY A 67 6.53 -2.19 8.64
C GLY A 67 6.43 -3.58 8.03
N PRO A 68 7.10 -3.83 6.88
CA PRO A 68 7.09 -5.13 6.20
C PRO A 68 7.79 -6.26 6.98
N ARG A 69 8.47 -5.92 8.08
CA ARG A 69 9.17 -6.87 8.97
C ARG A 69 8.54 -6.96 10.35
N THR A 70 7.44 -6.25 10.61
CA THR A 70 6.72 -6.35 11.88
C THR A 70 6.24 -7.78 12.08
N LYS A 71 6.56 -8.34 13.25
CA LYS A 71 6.06 -9.63 13.75
C LYS A 71 4.98 -9.34 14.81
N ASP A 72 4.28 -10.38 15.26
CA ASP A 72 3.29 -10.30 16.34
C ASP A 72 1.99 -9.57 15.94
N LEU A 73 1.44 -9.92 14.77
CA LEU A 73 0.10 -9.51 14.34
C LEU A 73 -0.93 -10.51 14.86
N THR A 74 -1.21 -10.40 16.16
CA THR A 74 -2.04 -11.32 16.92
C THR A 74 -3.33 -10.65 17.39
N ARG A 75 -4.36 -11.45 17.67
CA ARG A 75 -5.71 -10.96 17.97
C ARG A 75 -5.83 -10.25 19.33
N ASP A 76 -4.88 -10.46 20.24
CA ASP A 76 -4.77 -9.68 21.49
C ASP A 76 -4.34 -8.23 21.25
N ARG A 77 -3.74 -7.93 20.09
CA ARG A 77 -3.22 -6.60 19.75
C ARG A 77 -4.07 -5.87 18.72
N PHE A 78 -4.58 -6.59 17.73
CA PHE A 78 -5.27 -6.02 16.58
C PHE A 78 -6.53 -6.82 16.23
N ASP A 79 -7.57 -6.07 15.85
CA ASP A 79 -8.84 -6.64 15.40
C ASP A 79 -8.84 -6.89 13.89
N LEU A 80 -8.02 -6.15 13.14
CA LEU A 80 -7.91 -6.21 11.68
C LEU A 80 -6.52 -5.80 11.21
N VAL A 81 -6.03 -6.46 10.16
CA VAL A 81 -4.85 -6.03 9.40
C VAL A 81 -5.29 -5.53 8.03
N VAL A 82 -4.92 -4.29 7.67
CA VAL A 82 -5.22 -3.70 6.36
C VAL A 82 -3.95 -3.56 5.54
N SER A 83 -3.96 -4.05 4.30
CA SER A 83 -2.84 -3.92 3.38
C SER A 83 -3.20 -3.02 2.21
N ILE A 84 -2.49 -1.90 2.04
CA ILE A 84 -2.73 -0.93 0.97
C ILE A 84 -1.62 -1.11 -0.08
N GLY A 85 -1.95 -1.71 -1.22
CA GLY A 85 -0.95 -2.16 -2.18
C GLY A 85 -1.54 -2.97 -3.33
N GLY A 86 -0.79 -3.97 -3.82
CA GLY A 86 -1.30 -5.02 -4.71
C GLY A 86 -1.19 -6.40 -4.04
N ASP A 87 -1.47 -7.51 -4.74
CA ASP A 87 -1.58 -8.85 -4.12
C ASP A 87 -0.33 -9.31 -3.37
N GLY A 88 0.87 -8.94 -3.85
CA GLY A 88 2.12 -9.25 -3.15
C GLY A 88 2.27 -8.54 -1.79
N THR A 89 1.51 -7.46 -1.56
CA THR A 89 1.44 -6.74 -0.28
C THR A 89 0.53 -7.48 0.70
N LEU A 90 -0.58 -8.02 0.20
CA LEU A 90 -1.50 -8.86 0.97
C LEU A 90 -0.88 -10.21 1.36
N LEU A 91 -0.23 -10.92 0.43
CA LEU A 91 0.45 -12.18 0.72
C LEU A 91 1.54 -12.00 1.78
N ARG A 92 2.26 -10.87 1.75
CA ARG A 92 3.28 -10.57 2.75
C ARG A 92 2.69 -10.32 4.14
N ALA A 93 1.46 -9.81 4.20
CA ALA A 93 0.70 -9.65 5.43
C ALA A 93 0.17 -11.01 5.92
N SER A 94 -0.44 -11.82 5.05
CA SER A 94 -1.04 -13.11 5.41
C SER A 94 -0.02 -14.10 5.99
N HIS A 95 1.21 -14.13 5.49
CA HIS A 95 2.27 -14.97 6.05
C HIS A 95 2.71 -14.62 7.49
N ARG A 96 2.23 -13.50 8.04
CA ARG A 96 2.63 -12.97 9.36
C ARG A 96 1.46 -12.84 10.33
N VAL A 97 0.27 -13.18 9.88
CA VAL A 97 -0.95 -13.11 10.68
C VAL A 97 -1.38 -14.53 11.02
N SER A 98 -1.51 -14.82 12.30
CA SER A 98 -1.92 -16.13 12.81
C SER A 98 -3.44 -16.26 12.91
N ASP A 99 -4.11 -15.23 13.43
CA ASP A 99 -5.49 -15.32 13.94
C ASP A 99 -6.28 -14.01 13.79
N VAL A 100 -5.77 -13.04 13.03
CA VAL A 100 -6.41 -11.74 12.75
C VAL A 100 -6.92 -11.71 11.31
N PRO A 101 -8.12 -11.20 11.03
CA PRO A 101 -8.56 -11.01 9.64
C PRO A 101 -7.64 -10.03 8.89
N VAL A 102 -7.45 -10.26 7.60
CA VAL A 102 -6.64 -9.41 6.73
C VAL A 102 -7.49 -8.91 5.56
N VAL A 103 -7.49 -7.59 5.31
CA VAL A 103 -8.18 -6.94 4.19
C VAL A 103 -7.17 -6.26 3.27
N GLY A 104 -7.26 -6.52 1.98
CA GLY A 104 -6.43 -5.90 0.95
C GLY A 104 -7.17 -4.77 0.23
N ILE A 105 -6.58 -3.58 0.24
CA ILE A 105 -7.02 -2.41 -0.55
C ILE A 105 -6.08 -2.29 -1.75
N ASN A 106 -6.63 -2.44 -2.96
CA ASN A 106 -5.86 -2.29 -4.18
C ASN A 106 -5.64 -0.80 -4.47
N SER A 107 -4.38 -0.39 -4.54
CA SER A 107 -3.98 1.00 -4.78
C SER A 107 -3.40 1.22 -6.19
N ASP A 108 -3.42 0.19 -7.04
CA ASP A 108 -3.13 0.30 -8.48
C ASP A 108 -4.11 -0.57 -9.32
N PRO A 109 -5.36 -0.10 -9.50
CA PRO A 109 -6.39 -0.84 -10.21
C PRO A 109 -6.14 -0.99 -11.72
N ARG A 110 -5.12 -0.32 -12.27
CA ARG A 110 -4.84 -0.29 -13.73
C ARG A 110 -3.76 -1.28 -14.18
N THR A 111 -3.00 -1.90 -13.25
CA THR A 111 -1.88 -2.80 -13.61
C THR A 111 -1.83 -4.12 -12.84
N SER A 112 -2.63 -4.30 -11.80
CA SER A 112 -2.69 -5.55 -11.03
C SER A 112 -4.14 -6.01 -10.95
N VAL A 113 -4.43 -7.18 -11.51
CA VAL A 113 -5.68 -7.89 -11.26
C VAL A 113 -5.61 -8.30 -9.80
N GLY A 114 -6.23 -7.52 -8.91
CA GLY A 114 -6.28 -7.78 -7.48
C GLY A 114 -7.15 -9.00 -7.21
N PHE A 115 -6.68 -10.21 -7.52
CA PHE A 115 -7.43 -11.44 -7.35
C PHE A 115 -7.82 -11.67 -5.87
N PHE A 116 -7.09 -11.05 -4.93
CA PHE A 116 -7.35 -11.12 -3.50
C PHE A 116 -7.67 -9.77 -2.84
N CYS A 117 -7.67 -8.67 -3.60
CA CYS A 117 -7.98 -7.32 -3.12
C CYS A 117 -9.29 -6.83 -3.78
N GLY A 118 -10.40 -7.46 -3.42
CA GLY A 118 -11.74 -7.13 -3.93
C GLY A 118 -12.52 -6.24 -2.97
N ILE A 119 -12.16 -4.96 -2.89
CA ILE A 119 -13.12 -3.87 -2.64
C ILE A 119 -12.74 -2.78 -3.64
N CYS A 120 -13.48 -2.75 -4.74
CA CYS A 120 -13.60 -1.61 -5.63
C CYS A 120 -14.87 -0.83 -5.25
#